data_AF-A0A7G3BPD1-F1
#
_entry.id   AF-A0A7G3BPD1-F1
#
_cell.length_a   1.000
_cell.length_b   1.000
_cell.length_c   1.000
_cell.angle_alpha   90.00
_cell.angle_beta   90.00
_cell.angle_gamma   90.00
#
_symmetry.space_group_name_H-M   'P 1'
#
loop_
_entity.id
_entity.type
_entity.pdbx_description
1 polymer ?
#
loop_
_entity_poly.entity_id
_entity_poly.type
_entity_poly.pdbx_seq_one_letter_code
_entity_poly.pdbx_strand_id
1 'polypeptide(L)'
;MKYYFKEPEITIDFSKNISNTDTFYVWNKNQGYSELNTQFPKDEEIVSITPDTIKFRYDVNAVKKVPVKLKTKIQFAQGYDLLDSIQINPDSIKIIGPEILVSKIAFVETDSLRLKDIKTDIHTSVPLKMPKNKNGNLKFSAKNTNIKAQVDKFTEGHVKVPVSVINIPENITIKYFPKKVYVTYYTSLSNYNNIKETDFEIVCDYNDIKSSSEYLVPKIIKKPEKVKHVKLSQEHIEFIIIE
;
A
#
# COMPACT_ATOMS: atom_id res chain seq x y z
N MET A 1 -33.57 53.12 -19.24
CA MET A 1 -33.14 51.84 -19.83
C MET A 1 -33.55 50.73 -18.87
N LYS A 2 -34.39 49.78 -19.31
CA LYS A 2 -34.74 48.59 -18.52
C LYS A 2 -33.64 47.56 -18.79
N TYR A 3 -32.75 47.36 -17.84
CA TYR A 3 -31.76 46.28 -17.90
C TYR A 3 -32.48 44.97 -17.57
N TYR A 4 -32.57 44.06 -18.53
CA TYR A 4 -33.00 42.69 -18.27
C TYR A 4 -31.75 41.87 -17.95
N PHE A 5 -31.61 41.45 -16.70
CA PHE A 5 -30.62 40.46 -16.30
C PHE A 5 -31.16 39.07 -16.62
N LYS A 6 -31.27 38.76 -17.92
CA LYS A 6 -31.51 37.39 -18.38
C LYS A 6 -30.16 36.79 -18.72
N GLU A 7 -29.83 35.66 -18.12
CA GLU A 7 -28.63 34.90 -18.50
C GLU A 7 -28.96 34.11 -19.78
N PRO A 8 -28.37 34.47 -20.94
CA PRO A 8 -28.60 33.71 -22.17
C PRO A 8 -27.89 32.36 -22.10
N GLU A 9 -28.58 31.29 -22.49
CA GLU A 9 -27.96 29.99 -22.70
C GLU A 9 -27.42 29.93 -24.13
N ILE A 10 -26.11 29.72 -24.26
CA ILE A 10 -25.40 29.73 -25.54
C ILE A 10 -24.93 28.32 -25.85
N THR A 11 -25.23 27.84 -27.05
CA THR A 11 -24.73 26.56 -27.54
C THR A 11 -23.49 26.77 -28.40
N ILE A 12 -22.40 26.08 -28.08
CA ILE A 12 -21.19 26.05 -28.91
C ILE A 12 -21.08 24.67 -29.53
N ASP A 13 -21.15 24.58 -30.86
CA ASP A 13 -20.98 23.32 -31.60
C ASP A 13 -19.49 22.99 -31.74
N PHE A 14 -19.06 21.89 -31.14
CA PHE A 14 -17.65 21.49 -31.17
C PHE A 14 -17.18 20.89 -32.50
N SER A 15 -18.11 20.66 -33.43
CA SER A 15 -17.80 20.20 -34.78
C SER A 15 -17.43 21.33 -35.75
N LYS A 16 -17.69 22.60 -35.39
CA LYS A 16 -17.49 23.77 -36.25
C LYS A 16 -16.73 24.87 -35.51
N ASN A 17 -15.92 25.63 -36.25
CA ASN A 17 -15.31 26.87 -35.74
C ASN A 17 -14.50 26.70 -34.43
N ILE A 18 -13.93 25.52 -34.20
CA ILE A 18 -13.04 25.20 -33.10
C ILE A 18 -11.65 24.92 -33.64
N SER A 19 -10.64 25.48 -32.98
CA SER A 19 -9.25 25.07 -33.17
C SER A 19 -8.86 24.03 -32.14
N ASN A 20 -8.16 22.99 -32.58
CA ASN A 20 -7.72 21.89 -31.72
C ASN A 20 -6.24 22.06 -31.42
N THR A 21 -5.90 21.87 -30.15
CA THR A 21 -4.54 21.60 -29.69
C THR A 21 -4.53 20.20 -29.08
N ASP A 22 -3.35 19.66 -28.75
CA ASP A 22 -3.23 18.30 -28.20
C ASP A 22 -4.11 18.01 -26.98
N THR A 23 -4.54 19.03 -26.23
CA THR A 23 -5.31 18.87 -24.98
C THR A 23 -6.52 19.80 -24.84
N PHE A 24 -6.77 20.66 -25.82
CA PHE A 24 -7.88 21.63 -25.76
C PHE A 24 -8.59 21.79 -27.10
N TYR A 25 -9.92 21.84 -27.02
CA TYR A 25 -10.79 22.51 -27.96
C TYR A 25 -10.79 24.00 -27.61
N VAL A 26 -10.43 24.85 -28.55
CA VAL A 26 -10.34 26.30 -28.37
C VAL A 26 -11.38 26.98 -29.26
N TRP A 27 -12.40 27.54 -28.62
CA TRP A 27 -13.35 28.44 -29.25
C TRP A 27 -12.85 29.87 -29.07
N ASN A 28 -12.87 30.68 -30.14
CA ASN A 28 -12.62 32.11 -30.04
C ASN A 28 -13.69 32.90 -30.78
N LYS A 29 -13.91 34.14 -30.33
CA LYS A 29 -14.94 35.04 -30.88
C LYS A 29 -14.78 35.23 -32.39
N ASN A 30 -13.55 35.33 -32.90
CA ASN A 30 -13.33 35.65 -34.31
C ASN A 30 -13.82 34.52 -35.23
N GLN A 31 -13.66 33.26 -34.80
CA GLN A 31 -14.13 32.09 -35.52
C GLN A 31 -15.61 31.80 -35.25
N GLY A 32 -16.08 32.01 -34.02
CA GLY A 32 -17.42 31.63 -33.58
C GLY A 32 -18.50 32.71 -33.67
N TYR A 33 -18.15 33.97 -33.96
CA TYR A 33 -19.10 35.11 -33.87
C TYR A 33 -20.34 34.91 -34.75
N SER A 34 -20.17 34.46 -35.99
CA SER A 34 -21.28 34.30 -36.93
C SER A 34 -22.34 33.32 -36.40
N GLU A 35 -21.90 32.17 -35.88
CA GLU A 35 -22.76 31.13 -35.31
C GLU A 35 -23.33 31.50 -33.93
N LEU A 36 -22.60 32.31 -33.17
CA LEU A 36 -23.11 32.89 -31.94
C LEU A 36 -24.25 33.87 -32.22
N ASN A 37 -24.08 34.75 -33.21
CA ASN A 37 -25.02 35.80 -33.55
C ASN A 37 -26.36 35.24 -34.09
N THR A 38 -26.38 34.04 -34.66
CA THR A 38 -27.64 33.39 -35.08
C THR A 38 -28.50 32.89 -33.92
N GLN A 39 -27.96 32.81 -32.70
CA GLN A 39 -28.70 32.36 -31.50
C GLN A 39 -29.45 33.49 -30.81
N PHE A 40 -29.22 34.75 -31.22
CA PHE A 40 -29.92 35.93 -30.70
C PHE A 40 -31.01 36.39 -31.68
N PRO A 41 -32.10 37.01 -31.18
CA PRO A 41 -33.10 37.68 -32.01
C PRO A 41 -32.48 38.75 -32.93
N LYS A 42 -33.11 38.98 -34.09
CA LYS A 42 -32.59 39.94 -35.09
C LYS A 42 -32.61 41.40 -34.64
N ASP A 43 -33.39 41.72 -33.61
CA ASP A 43 -33.51 43.03 -32.98
C ASP A 43 -32.57 43.22 -31.78
N GLU A 44 -31.73 42.22 -31.49
CA GLU A 44 -30.66 42.30 -30.49
C GLU A 44 -29.29 42.40 -31.17
N GLU A 45 -28.39 43.20 -30.58
CA GLU A 45 -27.02 43.37 -31.07
C GLU A 45 -26.02 42.94 -30.00
N ILE A 46 -25.05 42.09 -30.39
CA ILE A 46 -23.95 41.69 -29.50
C ILE A 46 -22.94 42.84 -29.41
N VAL A 47 -23.02 43.63 -28.35
CA VAL A 47 -22.11 44.77 -28.11
C VAL A 47 -20.68 44.30 -27.76
N SER A 48 -20.56 43.22 -27.00
CA SER A 48 -19.25 42.71 -26.56
C SER A 48 -19.31 41.25 -26.11
N ILE A 49 -18.23 40.52 -26.33
CA ILE A 49 -18.04 39.15 -25.83
C ILE A 49 -16.80 39.14 -24.94
N THR A 50 -16.97 38.68 -23.70
CA THR A 50 -15.86 38.49 -22.76
C THR A 50 -16.12 37.23 -21.94
N PRO A 51 -15.20 36.25 -21.92
CA PRO A 51 -13.90 36.23 -22.59
C PRO A 51 -14.02 36.06 -24.12
N ASP A 52 -13.00 36.51 -24.86
CA ASP A 52 -12.95 36.31 -26.32
C ASP A 52 -12.50 34.92 -26.75
N THR A 53 -12.01 34.12 -25.80
CA THR A 53 -11.50 32.77 -26.02
C THR A 53 -11.94 31.87 -24.87
N ILE A 54 -12.52 30.73 -25.20
CA ILE A 54 -12.91 29.69 -24.25
C ILE A 54 -12.14 28.43 -24.61
N LYS A 55 -11.46 27.84 -23.62
CA LYS A 55 -10.69 26.61 -23.78
C LYS A 55 -11.36 25.47 -23.03
N PHE A 56 -11.77 24.45 -23.77
CA PHE A 56 -12.35 23.24 -23.23
C PHE A 56 -11.30 22.13 -23.27
N ARG A 57 -10.90 21.66 -22.10
CA ARG A 57 -9.94 20.57 -22.01
C ARG A 57 -10.61 19.25 -22.37
N TYR A 58 -10.04 18.52 -23.32
CA TYR A 58 -10.44 17.15 -23.61
C TYR A 58 -9.26 16.22 -23.37
N ASP A 59 -9.56 14.96 -23.13
CA ASP A 59 -8.56 13.94 -22.80
C ASP A 59 -9.08 12.58 -23.27
N VAL A 60 -8.16 11.64 -23.47
CA VAL A 60 -8.53 10.26 -23.75
C VAL A 60 -9.02 9.60 -22.47
N ASN A 61 -10.05 8.77 -22.62
CA ASN A 61 -10.57 8.01 -21.49
C ASN A 61 -9.65 6.81 -21.24
N ALA A 62 -9.01 6.78 -20.08
CA ALA A 62 -8.07 5.74 -19.67
C ALA A 62 -8.66 4.85 -18.57
N VAL A 63 -8.17 3.61 -18.52
CA VAL A 63 -8.48 2.66 -17.44
C VAL A 63 -7.19 2.29 -16.73
N LYS A 64 -7.16 2.46 -15.41
CA LYS A 64 -6.01 2.08 -14.58
C LYS A 64 -6.44 1.22 -13.42
N LYS A 65 -5.73 0.11 -13.20
CA LYS A 65 -5.88 -0.73 -12.01
C LYS A 65 -4.89 -0.24 -10.95
N VAL A 66 -5.37 0.11 -9.77
CA VAL A 66 -4.53 0.61 -8.66
C VAL A 66 -4.77 -0.21 -7.39
N PRO A 67 -3.74 -0.44 -6.56
CA PRO A 67 -3.89 -1.15 -5.30
C PRO A 67 -4.71 -0.35 -4.28
N VAL A 68 -5.39 -1.08 -3.40
CA VAL A 68 -6.07 -0.54 -2.22
C VAL A 68 -5.10 -0.56 -1.03
N LYS A 69 -4.92 0.58 -0.37
CA LYS A 69 -4.11 0.69 0.85
C LYS A 69 -5.00 0.74 2.09
N LEU A 70 -4.92 -0.29 2.92
CA LEU A 70 -5.62 -0.34 4.19
C LEU A 70 -5.02 0.67 5.19
N LYS A 71 -5.86 1.60 5.64
CA LYS A 71 -5.53 2.53 6.72
C LYS A 71 -6.13 2.00 8.01
N THR A 72 -5.31 1.31 8.81
CA THR A 72 -5.80 0.62 10.01
C THR A 72 -4.97 0.89 11.25
N LYS A 73 -5.62 0.84 12.41
CA LYS A 73 -5.00 0.74 13.74
C LYS A 73 -5.78 -0.30 14.54
N ILE A 74 -5.23 -1.50 14.63
CA ILE A 74 -5.82 -2.62 15.39
C ILE A 74 -4.99 -2.82 16.65
N GLN A 75 -5.66 -2.81 17.79
CA GLN A 75 -5.08 -3.19 19.07
C GLN A 75 -5.73 -4.49 19.51
N PHE A 76 -4.92 -5.55 19.64
CA PHE A 76 -5.36 -6.84 20.14
C PHE A 76 -5.42 -6.83 21.67
N ALA A 77 -6.29 -7.66 22.24
CA ALA A 77 -6.24 -7.93 23.66
C ALA A 77 -4.95 -8.68 24.03
N GLN A 78 -4.56 -8.62 25.30
CA GLN A 78 -3.38 -9.35 25.79
C GLN A 78 -3.48 -10.85 25.47
N GLY A 79 -2.39 -11.41 24.93
CA GLY A 79 -2.32 -12.82 24.52
C GLY A 79 -3.05 -13.14 23.22
N TYR A 80 -3.50 -12.14 22.46
CA TYR A 80 -4.06 -12.30 21.12
C TYR A 80 -3.22 -11.56 20.09
N ASP A 81 -3.13 -12.10 18.88
CA ASP A 81 -2.47 -11.45 17.74
C ASP A 81 -3.05 -12.00 16.42
N LEU A 82 -2.65 -11.38 15.31
CA LEU A 82 -2.94 -11.85 13.96
C LEU A 82 -2.30 -13.21 13.70
N LEU A 83 -3.08 -14.19 13.27
CA LEU A 83 -2.54 -15.47 12.82
C LEU A 83 -1.74 -15.28 11.53
N ASP A 84 -2.32 -14.55 10.57
CA ASP A 84 -1.79 -14.30 9.23
C ASP A 84 -1.95 -12.83 8.82
N SER A 85 -1.45 -12.48 7.63
CA SER A 85 -1.64 -11.15 7.04
C SER A 85 -3.11 -10.80 6.84
N ILE A 86 -3.44 -9.51 6.96
CA ILE A 86 -4.79 -9.01 6.72
C ILE A 86 -5.11 -9.12 5.23
N GLN A 87 -6.20 -9.81 4.90
CA GLN A 87 -6.72 -9.95 3.55
C GLN A 87 -7.65 -8.79 3.20
N ILE A 88 -7.49 -8.25 2.00
CA ILE A 88 -8.26 -7.12 1.46
C ILE A 88 -8.92 -7.58 0.17
N ASN A 89 -10.24 -7.47 0.05
CA ASN A 89 -10.96 -7.89 -1.14
C ASN A 89 -12.06 -6.88 -1.55
N PRO A 90 -11.93 -6.19 -2.70
CA PRO A 90 -10.81 -6.30 -3.64
C PRO A 90 -9.53 -5.62 -3.10
N ASP A 91 -8.37 -6.21 -3.40
CA ASP A 91 -7.03 -5.68 -3.09
C ASP A 91 -6.62 -4.54 -4.03
N SER A 92 -7.39 -4.33 -5.10
CA SER A 92 -7.11 -3.40 -6.17
C SER A 92 -8.40 -3.06 -6.91
N ILE A 93 -8.51 -1.82 -7.39
CA ILE A 93 -9.72 -1.34 -8.09
C ILE A 93 -9.36 -0.70 -9.42
N LYS A 94 -10.30 -0.75 -10.37
CA LYS A 94 -10.19 -0.05 -11.65
C LYS A 94 -10.74 1.37 -11.51
N ILE A 95 -10.01 2.32 -12.07
CA ILE A 95 -10.40 3.73 -12.20
C ILE A 95 -10.52 4.03 -13.69
N ILE A 96 -11.63 4.64 -14.08
CA ILE A 96 -11.93 5.04 -15.46
C ILE A 96 -12.14 6.55 -15.49
N GLY A 97 -11.52 7.24 -16.43
CA GLY A 97 -11.69 8.68 -16.62
C GLY A 97 -10.56 9.30 -17.44
N PRO A 98 -10.46 10.64 -17.48
CA PRO A 98 -9.40 11.36 -18.20
C PRO A 98 -8.00 10.86 -17.80
N GLU A 99 -7.17 10.51 -18.78
CA GLU A 99 -5.81 9.98 -18.55
C GLU A 99 -4.97 10.88 -17.64
N ILE A 100 -5.05 12.19 -17.78
CA ILE A 100 -4.33 13.16 -16.95
C ILE A 100 -4.74 13.11 -15.47
N LEU A 101 -5.95 12.64 -15.16
CA LEU A 101 -6.43 12.45 -13.79
C LEU A 101 -6.08 11.06 -13.28
N VAL A 102 -6.34 10.04 -14.11
CA VAL A 102 -6.15 8.63 -13.75
C VAL A 102 -4.66 8.30 -13.54
N SER A 103 -3.78 8.82 -14.40
CA SER A 103 -2.33 8.61 -14.32
C SER A 103 -1.74 9.03 -12.96
N LYS A 104 -2.27 10.10 -12.36
CA LYS A 104 -1.83 10.66 -11.06
C LYS A 104 -2.22 9.83 -9.85
N ILE A 105 -3.17 8.90 -10.00
CA ILE A 105 -3.65 8.08 -8.87
C ILE A 105 -2.78 6.82 -8.79
N ALA A 106 -1.95 6.72 -7.76
CA ALA A 106 -1.09 5.55 -7.54
C ALA A 106 -1.77 4.44 -6.74
N PHE A 107 -2.65 4.80 -5.79
CA PHE A 107 -3.41 3.89 -4.93
C PHE A 107 -4.67 4.58 -4.43
N VAL A 108 -5.60 3.80 -3.88
CA VAL A 108 -6.76 4.32 -3.14
C VAL A 108 -6.70 3.83 -1.71
N GLU A 109 -6.74 4.75 -0.75
CA GLU A 109 -6.77 4.37 0.67
C GLU A 109 -8.17 3.91 1.08
N THR A 110 -8.25 3.04 2.08
CA THR A 110 -9.49 2.86 2.82
C THR A 110 -9.73 4.04 3.75
N ASP A 111 -10.97 4.20 4.21
CA ASP A 111 -11.23 4.94 5.43
C ASP A 111 -10.54 4.29 6.63
N SER A 112 -10.40 5.05 7.72
CA SER A 112 -9.63 4.61 8.89
C SER A 112 -10.38 3.54 9.66
N LEU A 113 -9.88 2.30 9.63
CA LEU A 113 -10.35 1.22 10.48
C LEU A 113 -9.62 1.28 11.83
N ARG A 114 -10.35 1.51 12.93
CA ARG A 114 -9.78 1.55 14.28
C ARG A 114 -10.51 0.55 15.16
N LEU A 115 -9.76 -0.44 15.65
CA LEU A 115 -10.28 -1.54 16.44
C LEU A 115 -9.43 -1.69 17.71
N LYS A 116 -10.08 -2.02 18.83
CA LYS A 116 -9.43 -2.20 20.14
C LYS A 116 -9.92 -3.48 20.79
N ASP A 117 -9.08 -4.03 21.66
CA ASP A 117 -9.35 -5.22 22.47
C ASP A 117 -9.86 -6.42 21.66
N ILE A 118 -9.32 -6.59 20.45
CA ILE A 118 -9.73 -7.65 19.53
C ILE A 118 -9.26 -9.02 20.03
N LYS A 119 -10.21 -9.96 20.07
CA LYS A 119 -10.03 -11.36 20.53
C LYS A 119 -10.56 -12.40 19.53
N THR A 120 -11.14 -11.95 18.42
CA THR A 120 -11.82 -12.79 17.43
C THR A 120 -11.49 -12.32 16.02
N ASP A 121 -11.73 -13.19 15.05
CA ASP A 121 -11.58 -12.86 13.63
C ASP A 121 -12.30 -11.57 13.25
N ILE A 122 -11.66 -10.80 12.38
CA ILE A 122 -12.18 -9.55 11.86
C ILE A 122 -12.76 -9.85 10.48
N HIS A 123 -14.03 -9.51 10.29
CA HIS A 123 -14.67 -9.48 8.97
C HIS A 123 -15.52 -8.21 8.86
N THR A 124 -15.02 -7.22 8.12
CA THR A 124 -15.69 -5.92 8.01
C THR A 124 -15.55 -5.31 6.64
N SER A 125 -16.58 -4.63 6.17
CA SER A 125 -16.49 -3.78 4.97
C SER A 125 -15.99 -2.39 5.38
N VAL A 126 -14.98 -1.88 4.68
CA VAL A 126 -14.42 -0.54 4.90
C VAL A 126 -14.60 0.28 3.62
N PRO A 127 -15.19 1.48 3.71
CA PRO A 127 -15.29 2.36 2.55
C PRO A 127 -13.91 2.75 2.03
N LEU A 128 -13.83 3.00 0.73
CA LEU A 128 -12.64 3.51 0.10
C LEU A 128 -12.70 5.04 0.07
N LYS A 129 -11.60 5.68 0.47
CA LYS A 129 -11.44 7.13 0.47
C LYS A 129 -11.17 7.63 -0.95
N MET A 130 -12.25 7.88 -1.69
CA MET A 130 -12.19 8.33 -3.07
C MET A 130 -11.50 9.71 -3.19
N PRO A 131 -10.67 9.94 -4.21
CA PRO A 131 -10.14 11.27 -4.50
C PRO A 131 -11.29 12.23 -4.82
N LYS A 132 -11.06 13.54 -4.62
CA LYS A 132 -12.06 14.59 -4.87
C LYS A 132 -12.53 14.52 -6.33
N ASN A 133 -13.74 14.03 -6.56
CA ASN A 133 -14.35 13.82 -7.89
C ASN A 133 -15.59 14.70 -8.07
N LYS A 134 -15.44 16.02 -7.84
CA LYS A 134 -16.58 16.97 -7.85
C LYS A 134 -17.36 16.97 -9.17
N ASN A 135 -16.68 16.72 -10.29
CA ASN A 135 -17.26 16.81 -11.62
C ASN A 135 -17.77 15.45 -12.13
N GLY A 136 -17.61 14.36 -11.37
CA GLY A 136 -18.06 13.02 -11.79
C GLY A 136 -17.23 12.37 -12.90
N ASN A 137 -16.07 12.94 -13.25
CA ASN A 137 -15.24 12.49 -14.37
C ASN A 137 -14.44 11.20 -14.09
N LEU A 138 -14.45 10.72 -12.84
CA LEU A 138 -13.85 9.44 -12.45
C LEU A 138 -14.92 8.42 -12.06
N LYS A 139 -14.82 7.20 -12.60
CA LYS A 139 -15.62 6.03 -12.20
C LYS A 139 -14.71 5.00 -11.55
N PHE A 140 -15.20 4.35 -10.51
CA PHE A 140 -14.45 3.38 -9.71
C PHE A 140 -15.19 2.05 -9.72
N SER A 141 -14.46 0.93 -9.87
CA SER A 141 -15.08 -0.40 -9.90
C SER A 141 -15.64 -0.86 -8.57
N ALA A 142 -15.21 -0.26 -7.45
CA ALA A 142 -15.72 -0.54 -6.12
C ALA A 142 -15.68 0.74 -5.26
N LYS A 143 -16.61 0.85 -4.31
CA LYS A 143 -16.67 1.94 -3.31
C LYS A 143 -16.19 1.50 -1.92
N ASN A 144 -16.06 0.19 -1.72
CA ASN A 144 -15.76 -0.44 -0.45
C ASN A 144 -14.81 -1.62 -0.71
N THR A 145 -14.10 -2.03 0.32
CA THR A 145 -13.33 -3.28 0.34
C THR A 145 -13.64 -4.08 1.60
N ASN A 146 -13.64 -5.39 1.50
CA ASN A 146 -13.86 -6.28 2.63
C ASN A 146 -12.50 -6.66 3.22
N ILE A 147 -12.39 -6.46 4.53
CA ILE A 147 -11.22 -6.77 5.33
C ILE A 147 -11.49 -8.06 6.08
N LYS A 148 -10.60 -9.03 5.92
CA LYS A 148 -10.60 -10.29 6.66
C LYS A 148 -9.26 -10.46 7.37
N ALA A 149 -9.30 -10.77 8.66
CA ALA A 149 -8.10 -11.08 9.42
C ALA A 149 -8.39 -12.14 10.47
N GLN A 150 -7.54 -13.15 10.54
CA GLN A 150 -7.66 -14.22 11.52
C GLN A 150 -6.92 -13.84 12.80
N VAL A 151 -7.55 -14.05 13.94
CA VAL A 151 -7.04 -13.69 15.26
C VAL A 151 -7.05 -14.92 16.14
N ASP A 152 -5.90 -15.25 16.72
CA ASP A 152 -5.76 -16.40 17.60
C ASP A 152 -5.08 -15.99 18.91
N LYS A 153 -5.12 -16.88 19.90
CA LYS A 153 -4.31 -16.76 21.10
C LYS A 153 -2.86 -17.05 20.75
N PHE A 154 -1.95 -16.24 21.28
CA PHE A 154 -0.53 -16.39 21.13
C PHE A 154 0.15 -16.59 22.48
N THR A 155 1.28 -17.27 22.44
CA THR A 155 2.14 -17.53 23.59
C THR A 155 3.60 -17.46 23.18
N GLU A 156 4.46 -17.28 24.17
CA GLU A 156 5.90 -17.47 24.01
C GLU A 156 6.24 -18.95 24.23
N GLY A 157 7.24 -19.42 23.49
CA GLY A 157 7.84 -20.74 23.65
C GLY A 157 9.35 -20.66 23.67
N HIS A 158 9.95 -21.70 24.26
CA HIS A 158 11.39 -21.83 24.36
C HIS A 158 11.83 -23.20 23.84
N VAL A 159 12.85 -23.21 22.98
CA VAL A 159 13.45 -24.45 22.48
C VAL A 159 14.96 -24.34 22.50
N LYS A 160 15.63 -25.43 22.87
CA LYS A 160 17.09 -25.47 22.97
C LYS A 160 17.66 -26.01 21.65
N VAL A 161 18.33 -25.15 20.89
CA VAL A 161 18.76 -25.43 19.52
C VAL A 161 20.28 -25.53 19.47
N PRO A 162 20.86 -26.53 18.77
CA PRO A 162 22.30 -26.63 18.58
C PRO A 162 22.85 -25.45 17.78
N VAL A 163 24.04 -25.00 18.17
CA VAL A 163 24.82 -24.00 17.43
C VAL A 163 25.89 -24.73 16.64
N SER A 164 26.00 -24.44 15.35
CA SER A 164 27.11 -24.88 14.51
C SER A 164 28.03 -23.70 14.16
N VAL A 165 29.29 -24.01 13.86
CA VAL A 165 30.26 -23.05 13.37
C VAL A 165 30.65 -23.47 11.96
N ILE A 166 30.55 -22.56 11.01
CA ILE A 166 30.87 -22.79 9.60
C ILE A 166 32.14 -22.05 9.19
N ASN A 167 32.68 -22.39 8.02
CA ASN A 167 33.85 -21.75 7.41
C ASN A 167 35.13 -21.81 8.27
N ILE A 168 35.28 -22.87 9.06
CA ILE A 168 36.52 -23.13 9.81
C ILE A 168 37.61 -23.59 8.82
N PRO A 169 38.81 -22.96 8.82
CA PRO A 169 39.94 -23.41 8.00
C PRO A 169 40.37 -24.85 8.34
N GLU A 170 40.86 -25.60 7.35
CA GLU A 170 41.22 -27.03 7.51
C GLU A 170 42.28 -27.30 8.59
N ASN A 171 43.15 -26.33 8.85
CA ASN A 171 44.23 -26.41 9.83
C ASN A 171 43.86 -25.89 11.23
N ILE A 172 42.58 -25.60 11.50
CA ILE A 172 42.12 -25.03 12.77
C ILE A 172 41.05 -25.92 13.38
N THR A 173 41.23 -26.27 14.65
CA THR A 173 40.18 -26.91 15.46
C THR A 173 39.59 -25.91 16.45
N ILE A 174 38.27 -25.78 16.48
CA ILE A 174 37.57 -24.87 17.40
C ILE A 174 36.76 -25.64 18.42
N LYS A 175 37.01 -25.38 19.70
CA LYS A 175 36.06 -25.71 20.77
C LYS A 175 35.28 -24.44 21.12
N TYR A 176 33.99 -24.59 21.33
CA TYR A 176 33.09 -23.47 21.65
C TYR A 176 32.03 -23.90 22.63
N PHE A 177 31.58 -22.95 23.43
CA PHE A 177 30.57 -23.16 24.46
C PHE A 177 29.61 -21.96 24.52
N PRO A 178 28.29 -22.21 24.68
CA PRO A 178 27.63 -23.50 24.74
C PRO A 178 27.40 -24.15 23.37
N LYS A 179 27.17 -25.47 23.36
CA LYS A 179 26.80 -26.24 22.14
C LYS A 179 25.34 -26.10 21.75
N LYS A 180 24.48 -25.69 22.68
CA LYS A 180 23.07 -25.38 22.41
C LYS A 180 22.69 -24.10 23.14
N VAL A 181 21.88 -23.28 22.50
CA VAL A 181 21.31 -22.05 23.09
C VAL A 181 19.80 -22.11 23.11
N TYR A 182 19.17 -21.42 24.04
CA TYR A 182 17.71 -21.26 24.01
C TYR A 182 17.32 -20.23 22.95
N VAL A 183 16.33 -20.61 22.15
CA VAL A 183 15.58 -19.74 21.25
C VAL A 183 14.24 -19.48 21.90
N THR A 184 13.93 -18.21 22.12
CA THR A 184 12.59 -17.76 22.51
C THR A 184 11.85 -17.33 21.24
N TYR A 185 10.61 -17.78 21.09
CA TYR A 185 9.79 -17.45 19.93
C TYR A 185 8.35 -17.15 20.34
N TYR A 186 7.65 -16.37 19.53
CA TYR A 186 6.24 -16.05 19.71
C TYR A 186 5.40 -16.74 18.63
N THR A 187 4.37 -17.48 19.01
CA THR A 187 3.53 -18.23 18.05
C THR A 187 2.10 -18.41 18.56
N SER A 188 1.20 -18.85 17.68
CA SER A 188 -0.17 -19.17 18.08
C SER A 188 -0.21 -20.42 18.94
N LEU A 189 -1.17 -20.48 19.87
CA LEU A 189 -1.35 -21.63 20.76
C LEU A 189 -1.57 -22.93 19.97
N SER A 190 -2.25 -22.82 18.82
CA SER A 190 -2.48 -23.91 17.86
C SER A 190 -1.19 -24.45 17.22
N ASN A 191 -0.17 -23.63 17.04
CA ASN A 191 1.10 -24.02 16.43
C ASN A 191 2.19 -24.37 17.45
N TYR A 192 2.05 -24.00 18.72
CA TYR A 192 3.06 -24.19 19.77
C TYR A 192 3.65 -25.61 19.81
N ASN A 193 2.79 -26.64 19.85
CA ASN A 193 3.24 -28.04 19.92
C ASN A 193 3.89 -28.57 18.63
N ASN A 194 3.78 -27.83 17.52
CA ASN A 194 4.34 -28.23 16.23
C ASN A 194 5.74 -27.66 15.99
N ILE A 195 6.20 -26.73 16.83
CA ILE A 195 7.52 -26.10 16.69
C ILE A 195 8.59 -26.98 17.36
N LYS A 196 9.60 -27.39 16.60
CA LYS A 196 10.67 -28.30 17.04
C LYS A 196 12.05 -27.67 16.92
N GLU A 197 13.05 -28.24 17.61
CA GLU A 197 14.44 -27.75 17.53
C GLU A 197 14.99 -27.80 16.10
N THR A 198 14.58 -28.80 15.31
CA THR A 198 15.02 -29.04 13.92
C THR A 198 14.48 -28.01 12.91
N ASP A 199 13.51 -27.21 13.32
CA ASP A 199 12.94 -26.16 12.49
C ASP A 199 13.80 -24.88 12.55
N PHE A 200 14.73 -24.82 13.49
CA PHE A 200 15.68 -23.74 13.66
C PHE A 200 17.08 -24.18 13.26
N GLU A 201 17.85 -23.24 12.75
CA GLU A 201 19.27 -23.43 12.47
C GLU A 201 20.02 -22.19 12.92
N ILE A 202 21.00 -22.40 13.81
CA ILE A 202 21.81 -21.35 14.39
C ILE A 202 23.26 -21.59 14.01
N VAL A 203 23.82 -20.61 13.34
CA VAL A 203 25.17 -20.67 12.79
C VAL A 203 25.99 -19.50 13.29
N CYS A 204 27.24 -19.79 13.66
CA CYS A 204 28.31 -18.82 13.76
C CYS A 204 29.21 -18.94 12.53
N ASP A 205 29.50 -17.84 11.85
CA ASP A 205 30.47 -17.83 10.77
C ASP A 205 31.87 -17.53 11.32
N TYR A 206 32.83 -18.42 11.09
CA TYR A 206 34.22 -18.20 11.49
C TYR A 206 34.83 -16.97 10.81
N ASN A 207 34.42 -16.66 9.57
CA ASN A 207 34.94 -15.51 8.83
C ASN A 207 34.53 -14.16 9.44
N ASP A 208 33.50 -14.15 10.30
CA ASP A 208 33.06 -12.94 11.00
C ASP A 208 33.94 -12.59 12.23
N ILE A 209 34.88 -13.47 12.60
CA ILE A 209 35.79 -13.24 13.72
C ILE A 209 36.77 -12.12 13.36
N LYS A 210 36.66 -11.00 14.09
CA LYS A 210 37.68 -9.95 14.05
C LYS A 210 38.89 -10.40 14.86
N SER A 211 40.08 -9.93 14.49
CA SER A 211 41.37 -10.34 15.07
C SER A 211 41.53 -10.14 16.59
N SER A 212 40.56 -9.50 17.25
CA SER A 212 40.50 -9.30 18.71
C SER A 212 39.24 -9.87 19.38
N SER A 213 38.42 -10.64 18.66
CA SER A 213 37.16 -11.19 19.19
C SER A 213 37.39 -12.53 19.90
N GLU A 214 37.02 -12.59 21.17
CA GLU A 214 37.03 -13.83 21.99
C GLU A 214 35.72 -14.63 21.87
N TYR A 215 34.81 -14.17 21.03
CA TYR A 215 33.49 -14.74 20.85
C TYR A 215 33.05 -14.79 19.39
N LEU A 216 32.14 -15.71 19.12
CA LEU A 216 31.37 -15.84 17.89
C LEU A 216 29.99 -15.21 18.08
N VAL A 217 29.43 -14.65 17.01
CA VAL A 217 28.06 -14.09 17.02
C VAL A 217 27.11 -15.09 16.36
N PRO A 218 26.21 -15.74 17.12
CA PRO A 218 25.26 -16.69 16.58
C PRO A 218 24.17 -15.97 15.78
N LYS A 219 23.84 -16.51 14.61
CA LYS A 219 22.80 -16.01 13.70
C LYS A 219 21.79 -17.12 13.43
N ILE A 220 20.51 -16.78 13.48
CA ILE A 220 19.44 -17.69 13.07
C ILE A 220 19.32 -17.62 11.55
N ILE A 221 19.67 -18.69 10.85
CA ILE A 221 19.59 -18.75 9.37
C ILE A 221 18.34 -19.48 8.88
N LYS A 222 17.72 -20.29 9.73
CA LYS A 222 16.45 -20.98 9.47
C LYS A 222 15.53 -20.87 10.68
N LYS A 223 14.25 -20.64 10.41
CA LYS A 223 13.17 -20.65 11.41
C LYS A 223 11.84 -21.05 10.75
N PRO A 224 10.86 -21.57 11.51
CA PRO A 224 9.52 -21.78 11.00
C PRO A 224 8.86 -20.49 10.51
N GLU A 225 7.98 -20.57 9.50
CA GLU A 225 7.16 -19.43 9.05
C GLU A 225 6.16 -18.98 10.12
N LYS A 226 5.65 -19.95 10.89
CA LYS A 226 4.61 -19.77 11.91
C LYS A 226 5.10 -19.16 13.22
N VAL A 227 6.39 -18.80 13.30
CA VAL A 227 6.96 -18.10 14.47
C VAL A 227 7.28 -16.65 14.14
N LYS A 228 6.91 -15.78 15.08
CA LYS A 228 7.21 -14.35 15.12
C LYS A 228 8.20 -14.06 16.24
N HIS A 229 8.81 -12.87 16.18
CA HIS A 229 9.67 -12.32 17.24
C HIS A 229 10.65 -13.33 17.86
N VAL A 230 11.51 -13.91 17.03
CA VAL A 230 12.48 -14.91 17.48
C VAL A 230 13.70 -14.22 18.09
N LYS A 231 14.12 -14.66 19.28
CA LYS A 231 15.26 -14.11 20.02
C LYS A 231 16.16 -15.22 20.56
N LEU A 232 17.47 -15.03 20.44
CA LEU A 232 18.46 -15.88 21.07
C LEU A 232 18.67 -15.48 22.53
N SER A 233 18.85 -16.47 23.40
CA SER A 233 19.22 -16.26 24.81
C SER A 233 20.64 -15.75 24.99
N GLN A 234 21.51 -15.94 24.00
CA GLN A 234 22.89 -15.52 24.00
C GLN A 234 23.23 -14.81 22.70
N GLU A 235 23.89 -13.66 22.82
CA GLU A 235 24.38 -12.85 21.70
C GLU A 235 25.82 -13.21 21.31
N HIS A 236 26.50 -13.97 22.17
CA HIS A 236 27.90 -14.34 22.03
C HIS A 236 28.10 -15.81 22.43
N ILE A 237 28.95 -16.51 21.69
CA ILE A 237 29.39 -17.88 21.96
C ILE A 237 30.90 -17.84 22.16
N GLU A 238 31.38 -18.26 23.32
CA GLU A 238 32.81 -18.33 23.61
C GLU A 238 33.47 -19.42 22.79
N PHE A 239 34.69 -19.18 22.30
CA PHE A 239 35.45 -20.18 21.56
C PHE A 239 36.94 -20.14 21.92
N ILE A 240 37.60 -21.27 21.72
CA ILE A 240 39.05 -21.42 21.78
C ILE A 240 39.53 -22.15 20.53
N ILE A 241 40.68 -21.74 20.02
CA ILE A 241 41.39 -22.41 18.93
C ILE A 241 42.36 -23.42 19.56
N ILE A 242 42.38 -24.63 19.03
CA ILE A 242 43.27 -25.70 19.43
C ILE A 242 44.13 -26.05 18.22
N GLU A 243 45.44 -26.03 18.44
CA GLU A 243 46.47 -26.52 17.51
C GLU A 243 46.62 -28.05 17.58
#